data_AF-A0A1R4GZQ5-F1
#
_entry.id   AF-A0A1R4GZQ5-F1
#
_cell.length_a   1.000
_cell.length_b   1.000
_cell.length_c   1.000
_cell.angle_alpha   90.00
_cell.angle_beta   90.00
_cell.angle_gamma   90.00
#
_symmetry.space_group_name_H-M   'P 1'
#
loop_
_entity.id
_entity.type
_entity.pdbx_description
1 polymer ?
#
loop_
_entity_poly.entity_id
_entity_poly.type
_entity_poly.pdbx_seq_one_letter_code
_entity_poly.pdbx_strand_id
1 'polypeptide(L)'
;MKTLLSGIWIFVGLLIDKVSLAGATDPHVVALKIQLNLSERQAQELNEVFIQTRDKSQVLRKKIIEIDKKKRARIDAVLTAEQKKKYQNIMNPRFTV
;
A
#
# COMPACT_ATOMS: atom_id res chain seq x y z
N MET A 1 -23.68 -38.95 -12.14
CA MET A 1 -23.03 -38.51 -10.88
C MET A 1 -21.52 -38.52 -11.05
N LYS A 2 -20.90 -37.35 -10.85
CA LYS A 2 -19.52 -37.06 -10.39
C LYS A 2 -19.08 -35.72 -11.02
N THR A 3 -19.45 -34.63 -10.35
CA THR A 3 -18.92 -33.28 -10.58
C THR A 3 -17.55 -33.19 -9.93
N LEU A 4 -16.49 -33.15 -10.73
CA LEU A 4 -15.16 -32.72 -10.31
C LEU A 4 -14.93 -31.30 -10.82
N LEU A 5 -15.50 -30.32 -10.13
CA LEU A 5 -15.12 -28.91 -10.26
C LEU A 5 -14.02 -28.62 -9.23
N SER A 6 -12.85 -29.20 -9.45
CA SER A 6 -11.63 -28.79 -8.78
C SER A 6 -10.80 -27.96 -9.74
N GLY A 7 -10.52 -26.71 -9.36
CA GLY A 7 -9.32 -26.00 -9.80
C GLY A 7 -9.50 -25.08 -10.99
N ILE A 8 -9.98 -23.86 -10.72
CA ILE A 8 -9.56 -22.67 -11.47
C ILE A 8 -9.18 -21.60 -10.44
N TRP A 9 -8.04 -21.81 -9.78
CA TRP A 9 -7.26 -20.72 -9.18
C TRP A 9 -6.36 -20.16 -10.29
N ILE A 10 -6.93 -19.38 -11.21
CA ILE A 10 -6.11 -18.63 -12.17
C ILE A 10 -5.53 -17.42 -11.44
N PHE A 11 -4.34 -17.62 -10.90
CA PHE A 11 -3.16 -16.76 -11.01
C PHE A 11 -3.37 -15.35 -11.63
N VAL A 12 -4.11 -14.45 -10.98
CA VAL A 12 -4.14 -13.00 -11.30
C VAL A 12 -2.89 -12.29 -10.74
N GLY A 13 -1.75 -12.99 -10.68
CA GLY A 13 -0.53 -12.52 -10.02
C GLY A 13 0.55 -11.99 -10.97
N LEU A 14 0.47 -12.26 -12.28
CA LEU A 14 1.65 -12.11 -13.16
C LEU A 14 1.45 -11.24 -14.41
N LEU A 15 0.37 -10.48 -14.51
CA LEU A 15 0.17 -9.51 -15.61
C LEU A 15 0.10 -8.05 -15.15
N ILE A 16 0.29 -7.78 -13.86
CA ILE A 16 0.23 -6.40 -13.31
C ILE A 16 1.54 -5.63 -13.56
N ASP A 17 2.60 -6.30 -14.03
CA ASP A 17 3.96 -5.76 -13.93
C ASP A 17 4.41 -4.81 -15.07
N LYS A 18 3.57 -4.49 -16.07
CA LYS A 18 4.05 -3.70 -17.23
C LYS A 18 3.15 -2.62 -17.83
N VAL A 19 2.07 -2.19 -17.17
CA VAL A 19 1.28 -1.06 -17.70
C VAL A 19 0.86 -0.09 -16.60
N SER A 20 1.73 0.88 -16.28
CA SER A 20 1.33 2.30 -16.10
C SER A 20 2.55 3.20 -15.95
N LEU A 21 3.24 3.45 -17.07
CA LEU A 21 3.81 4.77 -17.30
C LEU A 21 2.62 5.70 -17.58
N ALA A 22 2.49 6.79 -16.80
CA ALA A 22 1.69 7.98 -17.07
C ALA A 22 0.45 7.78 -17.97
N GLY A 23 -0.65 7.26 -17.40
CA GLY A 23 -1.94 7.19 -18.10
C GLY A 23 -2.70 5.87 -17.97
N ALA A 24 -2.16 4.84 -17.30
CA ALA A 24 -2.91 3.61 -17.14
C ALA A 24 -3.83 3.64 -15.92
N THR A 25 -5.04 3.15 -16.16
CA THR A 25 -6.12 2.92 -15.21
C THR A 25 -5.65 2.14 -14.00
N ASP A 26 -6.05 2.58 -12.80
CA ASP A 26 -5.76 1.89 -11.56
C ASP A 26 -6.24 0.41 -11.63
N PRO A 27 -5.42 -0.58 -11.25
CA PRO A 27 -5.78 -2.00 -11.34
C PRO A 27 -7.08 -2.34 -10.60
N HIS A 28 -7.40 -1.62 -9.52
CA HIS A 28 -8.66 -1.78 -8.80
C HIS A 28 -9.85 -1.31 -9.63
N VAL A 29 -9.68 -0.24 -10.40
CA VAL A 29 -10.73 0.29 -11.29
C VAL A 29 -10.98 -0.65 -12.46
N VAL A 30 -9.94 -1.29 -13.00
CA VAL A 30 -10.09 -2.34 -14.03
C VAL A 30 -10.88 -3.53 -13.49
N ALA A 31 -10.56 -4.00 -12.28
CA ALA A 31 -11.31 -5.08 -11.64
C ALA A 31 -12.78 -4.70 -11.39
N LEU A 32 -13.03 -3.47 -10.90
CA LEU A 32 -14.38 -2.97 -10.64
C LEU A 32 -15.18 -2.78 -11.93
N LYS A 33 -14.55 -2.34 -13.02
CA LYS A 33 -15.19 -2.23 -14.33
C LYS A 33 -15.75 -3.57 -14.79
N ILE A 34 -14.99 -4.65 -14.64
CA ILE A 34 -15.41 -6.00 -15.03
C ILE A 34 -16.48 -6.53 -14.07
N GLN A 35 -16.28 -6.39 -12.77
CA GLN A 35 -17.18 -6.97 -11.75
C GLN A 35 -18.54 -6.27 -11.68
N LEU A 36 -18.57 -4.96 -11.90
CA LEU A 36 -19.77 -4.12 -11.78
C LEU A 36 -20.33 -3.70 -13.15
N ASN A 37 -19.72 -4.17 -14.24
CA ASN A 37 -20.06 -3.81 -15.61
C ASN A 37 -20.15 -2.28 -15.81
N LEU A 38 -19.15 -1.55 -15.32
CA LEU A 38 -19.13 -0.09 -15.38
C LEU A 38 -19.00 0.39 -16.84
N SER A 39 -19.74 1.44 -17.18
CA SER A 39 -19.51 2.16 -18.44
C SER A 39 -18.11 2.79 -18.47
N GLU A 40 -17.59 3.09 -19.67
CA GLU A 40 -16.28 3.74 -19.82
C GLU A 40 -16.22 5.06 -19.05
N ARG A 41 -17.30 5.84 -19.07
CA ARG A 41 -17.40 7.10 -18.34
C ARG A 41 -17.30 6.89 -16.83
N GLN A 42 -18.02 5.91 -16.29
CA GLN A 42 -17.95 5.59 -14.85
C GLN A 42 -16.56 5.08 -14.46
N ALA A 43 -15.92 4.27 -15.30
CA ALA A 43 -14.57 3.79 -15.04
C ALA A 43 -13.53 4.93 -15.07
N GLN A 44 -13.69 5.92 -15.95
CA GLN A 44 -12.83 7.10 -16.00
C GLN A 44 -13.00 7.98 -14.76
N GLU A 45 -14.24 8.32 -14.38
CA GLU A 45 -14.53 9.10 -13.18
C GLU A 45 -13.97 8.40 -11.92
N LEU A 46 -14.13 7.08 -11.84
CA LEU A 46 -13.58 6.29 -10.73
C LEU A 46 -12.05 6.27 -10.74
N ASN A 47 -11.42 6.17 -11.92
CA ASN A 47 -9.97 6.23 -12.05
C ASN A 47 -9.38 7.54 -11.52
N GLU A 48 -10.02 8.67 -11.83
CA GLU A 48 -9.60 9.97 -11.31
C GLU A 48 -9.67 10.02 -9.77
N VAL A 49 -10.74 9.49 -9.18
CA VAL A 49 -10.90 9.41 -7.72
C VAL A 49 -9.79 8.57 -7.09
N PHE A 50 -9.46 7.41 -7.67
CA PHE A 50 -8.40 6.54 -7.17
C PHE A 50 -7.02 7.19 -7.27
N ILE A 51 -6.69 7.82 -8.40
CA ILE A 51 -5.41 8.51 -8.60
C ILE A 51 -5.26 9.66 -7.60
N GLN A 52 -6.26 10.54 -7.48
CA GLN A 52 -6.22 11.65 -6.54
C GLN A 52 -6.06 11.18 -5.09
N THR A 53 -6.77 10.11 -4.72
CA THR A 53 -6.69 9.54 -3.37
C THR A 53 -5.34 8.91 -3.11
N ARG A 54 -4.79 8.18 -4.08
CA ARG A 54 -3.46 7.58 -4.01
C ARG A 54 -2.40 8.66 -3.78
N ASP A 55 -2.42 9.73 -4.55
CA ASP A 55 -1.44 10.81 -4.44
C ASP A 55 -1.53 11.51 -3.08
N LYS A 56 -2.75 11.83 -2.62
CA LYS A 56 -2.99 12.36 -1.27
C LYS A 56 -2.48 11.40 -0.18
N SER A 57 -2.73 10.11 -0.33
CA SER A 57 -2.27 9.09 0.61
C SER A 57 -0.74 8.98 0.66
N GLN A 58 -0.07 9.11 -0.49
CA GLN A 58 1.40 9.10 -0.55
C GLN A 58 2.00 10.33 0.13
N VAL A 59 1.43 11.51 -0.11
CA VAL A 59 1.83 12.74 0.57
C VAL A 59 1.63 12.61 2.09
N LEU A 60 0.49 12.07 2.52
CA LEU A 60 0.21 11.86 3.94
C LEU A 60 1.19 10.84 4.56
N ARG A 61 1.48 9.73 3.88
CA ARG A 61 2.48 8.73 4.32
C ARG A 61 3.85 9.37 4.49
N LYS A 62 4.30 10.20 3.55
CA LYS A 62 5.57 10.93 3.66
C LYS A 62 5.58 11.85 4.89
N LYS A 63 4.50 12.61 5.12
CA LYS A 63 4.37 13.45 6.32
C LYS A 63 4.42 12.65 7.62
N ILE A 64 3.74 11.50 7.68
CA ILE A 64 3.77 10.61 8.85
C ILE A 64 5.20 10.13 9.11
N ILE A 65 5.94 9.71 8.08
CA ILE A 65 7.34 9.28 8.19
C ILE A 65 8.21 10.42 8.71
N GLU A 66 8.04 11.64 8.20
CA GLU A 66 8.79 12.81 8.67
C GLU A 66 8.50 13.16 10.13
N ILE A 67 7.23 13.15 10.53
CA ILE A 67 6.82 13.39 11.92
C ILE A 67 7.41 12.32 12.83
N ASP A 68 7.35 11.05 12.42
CA ASP A 68 7.91 9.96 13.20
C ASP A 68 9.44 10.04 13.32
N LYS A 69 10.14 10.47 12.26
CA LYS A 69 11.58 10.75 12.30
C LYS A 69 11.90 11.89 13.29
N LYS A 70 11.13 12.98 13.27
CA LYS A 70 11.28 14.10 14.21
C LYS A 70 11.03 13.66 15.65
N LYS A 71 9.99 12.86 15.88
CA LYS A 71 9.69 12.27 17.20
C LYS A 71 10.86 11.40 17.68
N ARG A 72 11.38 10.50 16.84
CA ARG A 72 12.54 9.66 17.18
C ARG A 72 13.78 10.49 17.51
N ALA A 73 14.08 11.53 16.74
CA ALA A 73 15.20 12.42 17.02
C ALA A 73 15.04 13.15 18.37
N ARG A 74 13.83 13.58 18.72
CA ARG A 74 13.55 14.20 20.04
C ARG A 74 13.73 13.22 21.19
N ILE A 75 13.28 11.98 21.01
CA ILE A 75 13.47 10.91 22.01
C ILE A 75 14.97 10.62 22.17
N ASP A 76 15.68 10.44 21.07
CA ASP A 76 17.12 10.18 21.06
C ASP A 76 17.94 11.29 21.74
N ALA A 77 17.49 12.55 21.69
CA ALA A 77 18.17 13.67 22.32
C ALA A 77 17.98 13.73 23.84
N VAL A 78 16.93 13.10 24.37
CA VAL A 78 16.63 13.07 25.82
C VAL A 78 17.27 11.86 26.50
N LEU A 79 17.46 10.76 25.76
CA LEU A 79 17.98 9.51 26.31
C LEU A 79 19.51 9.49 26.34
N THR A 80 20.07 8.85 27.37
CA THR A 80 21.48 8.47 27.36
C THR A 80 21.73 7.36 26.33
N ALA A 81 23.00 7.11 25.98
CA ALA A 81 23.37 6.06 25.04
C ALA A 81 22.83 4.67 25.44
N GLU A 82 22.89 4.33 26.74
CA GLU A 82 22.36 3.07 27.25
C GLU A 82 20.83 2.99 27.18
N GLN A 83 20.14 4.07 27.53
CA GLN A 83 18.68 4.16 27.45
C GLN A 83 18.19 4.07 26.00
N LYS A 84 18.92 4.70 25.06
CA LYS A 84 18.64 4.63 23.63
C LYS A 84 18.72 3.19 23.11
N LYS A 85 19.76 2.44 23.50
CA LYS A 85 19.90 1.02 23.13
C LYS A 85 18.72 0.19 23.65
N LYS A 86 18.31 0.39 24.91
CA LYS A 86 17.12 -0.28 25.47
C LYS A 86 15.84 0.11 24.75
N TYR A 87 15.65 1.39 24.47
CA TYR A 87 14.49 1.92 23.76
C TYR A 87 14.36 1.35 22.33
N GLN A 88 15.48 1.24 21.60
CA GLN A 88 15.51 0.62 20.27
C GLN A 88 15.10 -0.85 20.30
N ASN A 89 15.54 -1.60 21.31
CA ASN A 89 15.15 -3.01 21.48
C ASN A 89 13.65 -3.17 21.78
N ILE A 90 13.06 -2.25 22.57
CA ILE A 90 11.62 -2.24 22.87
C ILE A 90 10.80 -1.89 21.61
N MET A 91 11.23 -0.88 20.86
CA MET A 91 10.50 -0.39 19.69
C MET A 91 10.68 -1.27 18.44
N ASN A 92 11.65 -2.20 18.45
CA ASN A 92 11.95 -3.07 17.34
C ASN A 92 12.23 -4.50 17.84
N PRO A 93 11.21 -5.25 18.30
CA PRO A 93 11.38 -6.53 18.99
C PRO A 93 11.91 -7.68 18.10
N ARG A 94 12.30 -7.41 16.85
CA ARG A 94 12.84 -8.41 15.92
C ARG A 94 14.32 -8.78 16.16
N PHE A 95 14.98 -8.22 17.17
CA PHE A 95 16.41 -8.46 17.44
C PHE A 95 16.74 -8.61 18.94
N THR A 96 15.96 -9.41 19.68
CA THR A 96 16.38 -9.91 20.99
C THR A 96 16.51 -11.43 20.90
N VAL A 97 17.73 -11.89 20.59
CA VAL A 97 18.21 -13.25 20.84
C VAL A 97 18.90 -13.25 22.20
#